data_AF-A0A3T1APT2-F1
#
_entry.id   AF-A0A3T1APT2-F1
#
_cell.length_a   1.000
_cell.length_b   1.000
_cell.length_c   1.000
_cell.angle_alpha   90.00
_cell.angle_beta   90.00
_cell.angle_gamma   90.00
#
_symmetry.space_group_name_H-M   'P 1'
#
loop_
_entity.id
_entity.type
_entity.pdbx_description
1 polymer ?
#
loop_
_entity_poly.entity_id
_entity_poly.type
_entity_poly.pdbx_seq_one_letter_code
_entity_poly.pdbx_strand_id
1 'polypeptide(L)' 'MISKRWAVFLVGVGVWTWVIWPRFGVAIWNDDRSFSDGSPTSFLWIHALLIVASLTIGTVVGILGVKAWRALLVKSNRL' A
#
# COMPACT_ATOMS: atom_id res chain seq x y z
N MET A 1 -7.65 -15.37 16.42
CA MET A 1 -7.96 -16.06 15.14
C MET A 1 -8.45 -15.01 14.14
N ILE A 2 -7.90 -14.97 12.92
CA ILE A 2 -8.37 -14.05 11.88
C ILE A 2 -9.55 -14.70 11.12
N SER A 3 -10.60 -13.93 10.83
CA SER A 3 -11.76 -14.43 10.07
C SER A 3 -11.53 -14.30 8.57
N LYS A 4 -12.31 -15.05 7.77
CA LYS A 4 -12.29 -14.96 6.30
C LYS A 4 -12.58 -13.54 5.80
N ARG A 5 -13.49 -12.82 6.48
CA ARG A 5 -13.82 -11.41 6.19
C ARG A 5 -12.61 -10.50 6.44
N TRP A 6 -11.91 -10.69 7.55
CA TRP A 6 -10.71 -9.92 7.86
C TRP A 6 -9.57 -10.20 6.88
N ALA A 7 -9.40 -11.45 6.43
CA ALA A 7 -8.38 -11.76 5.41
C ALA A 7 -8.63 -11.02 4.08
N VAL A 8 -9.88 -11.00 3.60
CA VAL A 8 -10.26 -10.21 2.40
C VAL A 8 -10.05 -8.73 2.63
N PHE A 9 -10.45 -8.22 3.80
CA PHE A 9 -10.24 -6.83 4.15
C PHE A 9 -8.77 -6.42 4.04
N LEU A 10 -7.84 -7.21 4.60
CA LEU A 10 -6.41 -6.93 4.51
C LEU A 10 -5.89 -6.93 3.07
N VAL A 11 -6.35 -7.86 2.23
CA VAL A 11 -6.03 -7.85 0.79
C VAL A 11 -6.57 -6.58 0.13
N GLY A 12 -7.83 -6.23 0.39
CA GLY A 12 -8.47 -5.03 -0.13
C GLY A 12 -7.73 -3.75 0.27
N VAL A 13 -7.29 -3.65 1.52
CA VAL A 13 -6.46 -2.54 2.00
C VAL A 13 -5.14 -2.46 1.21
N GLY A 14 -4.44 -3.58 1.05
CA GLY A 14 -3.19 -3.60 0.28
C GLY A 14 -3.40 -3.15 -1.18
N VAL A 15 -4.46 -3.63 -1.84
CA VAL A 15 -4.83 -3.21 -3.20
C VAL A 15 -5.18 -1.72 -3.24
N TRP A 16 -6.00 -1.24 -2.31
CA TRP A 16 -6.37 0.17 -2.22
C TRP A 16 -5.15 1.08 -2.08
N THR A 17 -4.20 0.70 -1.22
CA THR A 17 -2.92 1.42 -1.07
C THR A 17 -2.20 1.53 -2.42
N TRP A 18 -2.08 0.44 -3.17
CA TRP A 18 -1.42 0.44 -4.48
C TRP A 18 -2.18 1.22 -5.57
N VAL A 19 -3.50 1.40 -5.43
CA VAL A 19 -4.28 2.22 -6.37
C VAL A 19 -4.08 3.71 -6.13
N ILE A 20 -4.06 4.13 -4.86
CA ILE A 20 -4.04 5.56 -4.49
C ILE A 20 -2.64 6.16 -4.59
N TRP A 21 -1.64 5.50 -3.99
CA TRP A 21 -0.34 6.13 -3.76
C TRP A 21 0.48 6.41 -5.02
N PRO A 22 0.50 5.57 -6.06
CA PRO A 22 1.19 5.91 -7.31
C PRO A 22 0.58 7.14 -8.00
N ARG A 23 -0.75 7.24 -8.03
CA ARG A 23 -1.45 8.39 -8.60
C ARG A 23 -1.16 9.66 -7.79
N PHE A 24 -1.10 9.55 -6.47
CA PHE A 24 -0.70 10.64 -5.61
C PHE A 24 0.77 11.05 -5.84
N GLY A 25 1.67 10.10 -6.06
CA GLY A 25 3.06 10.37 -6.43
C GLY A 25 3.19 11.18 -7.72
N VAL A 26 2.38 10.88 -8.73
CA VAL A 26 2.31 11.70 -9.97
C VAL A 26 1.80 13.12 -9.66
N ALA A 27 0.80 13.25 -8.79
CA ALA A 27 0.28 14.56 -8.40
C ALA A 27 1.34 15.40 -7.68
N ILE A 28 2.11 14.78 -6.77
CA ILE A 28 3.23 15.45 -6.09
C ILE A 28 4.31 15.84 -7.09
N TRP A 29 4.73 14.93 -7.98
CA TRP A 29 5.76 15.23 -8.99
C TRP A 29 5.41 16.46 -9.83
N ASN A 30 4.13 16.64 -10.16
CA ASN A 30 3.64 17.77 -10.97
C ASN A 30 3.26 19.02 -10.16
N ASP A 31 3.43 19.01 -8.83
CA ASP A 31 3.17 20.18 -7.98
C ASP A 31 4.33 21.18 -8.08
N ASP A 32 4.03 22.48 -8.21
CA ASP A 32 5.02 23.55 -8.35
C ASP A 32 6.03 23.61 -7.19
N ARG A 33 5.68 23.08 -6.02
CA ARG A 33 6.56 23.04 -4.84
C ARG A 33 7.59 21.92 -4.89
N SER A 34 7.46 20.95 -5.79
CA SER A 34 8.34 19.78 -5.85
C SER A 34 9.75 20.09 -6.31
N PHE A 35 9.91 21.15 -7.12
CA PHE A 35 11.19 21.58 -7.65
C PHE A 35 11.40 23.08 -7.44
N SER A 36 12.61 23.47 -7.05
CA SER A 36 13.07 24.87 -7.02
C SER A 36 14.35 24.96 -7.82
N ASP A 37 14.39 25.82 -8.83
CA ASP A 37 15.55 26.02 -9.70
C ASP A 37 16.07 24.71 -10.32
N GLY A 38 15.15 23.79 -10.65
CA GLY A 38 15.47 22.46 -11.18
C GLY A 38 15.94 21.43 -10.15
N SER A 39 16.02 21.79 -8.87
CA SER A 39 16.42 20.88 -7.78
C SER A 39 15.22 20.34 -6.98
N PRO A 40 15.20 19.06 -6.59
CA PRO A 40 14.18 18.49 -5.69
C PRO A 40 14.13 19.21 -4.35
N THR A 41 12.93 19.63 -3.93
CA THR A 41 12.75 20.27 -2.63
C THR A 41 12.50 19.25 -1.51
N SER A 42 12.54 19.70 -0.26
CA SER A 42 12.11 18.89 0.89
C SER A 42 10.66 18.44 0.79
N PHE A 43 9.78 19.22 0.13
CA PHE A 43 8.40 18.83 -0.11
C PHE A 43 8.33 17.54 -0.93
N LEU A 44 9.10 17.45 -2.02
CA LEU A 44 9.15 16.23 -2.84
C LEU A 44 9.74 15.06 -2.06
N TRP A 45 10.85 15.27 -1.34
CA TRP A 45 11.52 14.19 -0.60
C TRP A 45 10.67 13.60 0.52
N ILE A 46 10.00 14.43 1.31
CA ILE A 46 9.12 13.95 2.39
C ILE A 46 7.99 13.12 1.81
N HIS A 47 7.33 13.59 0.74
CA HIS A 47 6.24 12.84 0.12
C HIS A 47 6.73 11.54 -0.52
N ALA A 48 7.87 11.55 -1.21
CA ALA A 48 8.46 10.35 -1.76
C ALA A 48 8.73 9.29 -0.66
N LEU A 49 9.31 9.70 0.46
CA LEU A 49 9.52 8.83 1.62
C LEU A 49 8.19 8.27 2.16
N LEU A 50 7.19 9.12 2.34
CA LEU A 50 5.86 8.72 2.84
C LEU A 50 5.15 7.76 1.88
N ILE A 51 5.25 7.99 0.57
CA ILE A 51 4.72 7.09 -0.48
C ILE A 51 5.39 5.72 -0.37
N VAL A 52 6.72 5.66 -0.33
CA VAL A 52 7.48 4.41 -0.27
C VAL A 52 7.16 3.65 1.02
N ALA A 53 7.13 4.33 2.17
CA ALA A 53 6.78 3.73 3.45
C ALA A 53 5.35 3.15 3.41
N SER A 54 4.39 3.93 2.88
CA SER A 54 2.99 3.50 2.77
C SER A 54 2.80 2.31 1.84
N LEU A 55 3.46 2.32 0.67
CA LEU A 55 3.44 1.19 -0.26
C LEU A 55 4.07 -0.07 0.34
N THR A 56 5.16 0.09 1.11
CA THR A 56 5.80 -1.02 1.82
C THR A 56 4.85 -1.64 2.84
N ILE A 57 4.24 -0.80 3.68
CA ILE A 57 3.27 -1.24 4.70
C ILE A 57 2.06 -1.91 4.03
N GLY A 58 1.48 -1.29 3.01
CA GLY A 58 0.33 -1.85 2.28
C GLY A 58 0.65 -3.17 1.60
N THR A 59 1.87 -3.33 1.07
CA THR A 59 2.34 -4.59 0.49
C THR A 59 2.43 -5.70 1.54
N VAL A 60 3.05 -5.41 2.69
CA VAL A 60 3.14 -6.37 3.81
C VAL A 60 1.75 -6.76 4.28
N VAL A 61 0.85 -5.79 4.48
CA VAL A 61 -0.55 -6.03 4.88
C VAL A 61 -1.28 -6.91 3.85
N GLY A 62 -1.15 -6.60 2.56
CA GLY A 62 -1.75 -7.39 1.48
C GLY A 62 -1.24 -8.83 1.45
N ILE A 63 0.09 -9.03 1.60
CA ILE A 63 0.71 -10.36 1.66
C ILE A 63 0.17 -11.15 2.86
N LEU A 64 0.07 -10.52 4.04
CA LEU A 64 -0.49 -11.16 5.24
C LEU A 64 -1.96 -11.54 5.03
N GLY A 65 -2.74 -10.69 4.37
CA GLY A 65 -4.12 -11.00 3.96
C GLY A 65 -4.21 -12.23 3.06
N VAL A 66 -3.36 -12.31 2.02
CA VAL A 66 -3.30 -13.47 1.11
C VAL A 66 -2.90 -14.74 1.86
N LYS A 67 -1.88 -14.68 2.72
CA LYS A 67 -1.43 -15.82 3.54
C LYS A 67 -2.56 -16.31 4.46
N ALA A 68 -3.24 -15.39 5.13
CA ALA A 68 -4.38 -15.72 6.00
C ALA A 68 -5.52 -16.37 5.22
N TRP A 69 -5.89 -15.81 4.07
CA TRP A 69 -6.94 -16.37 3.21
C TRP A 69 -6.59 -17.80 2.76
N ARG A 70 -5.37 -18.03 2.28
CA ARG A 70 -4.90 -19.37 1.87
C ARG A 70 -4.95 -20.37 3.02
N ALA A 71 -4.52 -19.99 4.22
CA ALA A 71 -4.59 -20.86 5.40
C ALA A 71 -6.03 -21.25 5.77
N LEU A 72 -6.97 -20.30 5.67
CA LEU A 72 -8.39 -20.55 5.94
C LEU A 72 -9.03 -21.46 4.88
N LEU A 73 -8.64 -21.33 3.60
CA LEU A 73 -9.10 -22.24 2.55
C LEU A 73 -8.62 -23.68 2.80
N VAL A 74 -7.35 -23.88 3.15
CA VAL A 74 -6.83 -25.22 3.47
C VAL A 74 -7.56 -25.83 4.66
N LYS A 75 -7.83 -25.05 5.71
CA LYS A 75 -8.58 -25.52 6.89
C LYS A 75 -10.00 -25.94 6.50
N SER A 76 -10.68 -25.18 5.64
CA SER A 76 -12.04 -25.47 5.18
C SER A 76 -12.15 -26.77 4.39
N ASN A 77 -11.11 -27.19 3.66
CA ASN A 77 -11.11 -28.43 2.89
C ASN A 77 -10.79 -29.69 3.73
N ARG A 78 -10.35 -29.52 4.97
CA ARG A 78 -10.00 -30.64 5.87
C ARG A 78 -11.11 -30.99 6.87
N LEU A 79 -12.15 -30.17 6.95
CA LEU A 79 -13.34 -30.35 7.78
C LEU A 79 -14.50 -30.84 6.90
#